data_AF-Q4LAX1-F1
#
_entry.id   AF-Q4LAX1-F1
#
_cell.length_a   1.000
_cell.length_b   1.000
_cell.length_c   1.000
_cell.angle_alpha   90.00
_cell.angle_beta   90.00
_cell.angle_gamma   90.00
#
_symmetry.space_group_name_H-M   'P 1'
#
loop_
_entity.id
_entity.type
_entity.pdbx_description
1 polymer ?
#
loop_
_entity_poly.entity_id
_entity_poly.type
_entity_poly.pdbx_seq_one_letter_code
_entity_poly.pdbx_strand_id
1 'polypeptide(L)'
;EVFRRFCVGLQKIEEIFKKAGHPFMWNEHLGYVLTCPSNLGTGLRGGVHVKLAHLSKHPKFEEILTRLRLQKRGTGGVDTAAVGSVFDVSNADRLGSSEVEQVQLVVDGVKLMVEMEKKLEKGQSIDDMIPAQK
;
A
#
# COMPACT_ATOMS: atom_id res chain seq x y z
N GLU A 1 7.71 0.81 13.22
CA GLU A 1 8.77 -0.21 13.34
C GLU A 1 9.13 -0.89 12.01
N VAL A 2 8.19 -1.55 11.31
CA VAL A 2 8.49 -2.24 10.03
C VAL A 2 9.18 -1.33 9.01
N PHE A 3 8.62 -0.16 8.75
CA PHE A 3 9.18 0.79 7.78
C PHE A 3 10.57 1.31 8.19
N ARG A 4 10.78 1.60 9.48
CA ARG A 4 12.09 1.98 10.02
C ARG A 4 13.15 0.93 9.71
N ARG A 5 12.85 -0.35 9.99
CA ARG A 5 13.77 -1.47 9.70
C ARG A 5 14.03 -1.62 8.20
N PHE A 6 12.99 -1.44 7.37
CA PHE A 6 13.13 -1.44 5.90
C PHE A 6 14.11 -0.36 5.43
N CYS A 7 13.91 0.89 5.83
CA CYS A 7 14.78 2.00 5.43
C CYS A 7 16.23 1.78 5.88
N VAL A 8 16.45 1.41 7.15
CA VAL A 8 17.79 1.17 7.69
C VAL A 8 18.48 0.02 6.93
N GLY A 9 17.77 -1.07 6.67
CA GLY A 9 18.30 -2.22 5.94
C GLY A 9 18.67 -1.86 4.50
N LEU A 10 17.77 -1.18 3.77
CA LEU A 10 17.99 -0.82 2.37
C LEU A 10 19.16 0.14 2.21
N GLN A 11 19.28 1.14 3.08
CA GLN A 11 20.42 2.07 3.10
C GLN A 11 21.75 1.33 3.31
N LYS A 12 21.77 0.34 4.21
CA LYS A 12 22.97 -0.46 4.46
C LYS A 12 23.34 -1.36 3.29
N ILE A 13 22.36 -1.96 2.61
CA ILE A 13 22.59 -2.73 1.40
C ILE A 13 23.17 -1.82 0.31
N GLU A 14 22.55 -0.66 0.07
CA GLU A 14 23.01 0.28 -0.96
C GLU A 14 24.43 0.79 -0.68
N GLU A 15 24.76 1.08 0.59
CA GLU A 15 26.12 1.45 1.02
C GLU A 15 27.14 0.36 0.65
N ILE A 16 26.83 -0.91 0.93
CA ILE A 16 27.70 -2.06 0.62
C ILE A 16 27.89 -2.21 -0.89
N PHE A 17 26.82 -2.14 -1.67
CA PHE A 17 26.85 -2.28 -3.13
C PHE A 17 27.62 -1.15 -3.81
N LYS A 18 27.43 0.10 -3.35
CA LYS A 18 28.21 1.24 -3.83
C LYS A 18 29.70 1.06 -3.52
N LYS A 19 30.04 0.63 -2.30
CA LYS A 19 31.45 0.38 -1.91
C LYS A 19 32.09 -0.73 -2.74
N ALA A 20 31.32 -1.71 -3.21
CA ALA A 20 31.78 -2.77 -4.09
C ALA A 20 31.86 -2.38 -5.58
N GLY A 21 31.48 -1.15 -5.95
CA GLY A 21 31.47 -0.72 -7.36
C GLY A 21 30.25 -1.22 -8.15
N HIS A 22 29.17 -1.58 -7.48
CA HIS A 22 27.95 -2.13 -8.08
C HIS A 22 26.71 -1.32 -7.69
N PRO A 23 26.59 -0.03 -8.10
CA PRO A 23 25.44 0.79 -7.73
C PRO A 23 24.13 0.28 -8.35
N PHE A 24 23.01 0.64 -7.73
CA PHE A 24 21.68 0.39 -8.30
C PHE A 24 21.41 1.29 -9.51
N MET A 25 20.57 0.80 -10.42
CA MET A 25 20.10 1.59 -11.56
C MET A 25 19.11 2.65 -11.08
N TRP A 26 19.44 3.92 -11.29
CA TRP A 26 18.61 5.04 -10.86
C TRP A 26 18.80 6.25 -11.79
N ASN A 27 17.74 7.03 -12.02
CA ASN A 27 17.83 8.35 -12.64
C ASN A 27 16.78 9.31 -12.06
N GLU A 28 16.95 10.61 -12.26
CA GLU A 28 16.11 11.66 -11.66
C GLU A 28 14.64 11.56 -12.09
N HIS A 29 14.37 11.17 -13.34
CA HIS A 29 13.00 11.11 -13.85
C HIS A 29 12.24 9.87 -13.37
N LEU A 30 12.89 8.70 -13.40
CA LEU A 30 12.25 7.40 -13.16
C LEU A 30 12.49 6.86 -11.76
N GLY A 31 13.37 7.47 -10.96
CA GLY A 31 13.84 6.88 -9.71
C GLY A 31 14.60 5.58 -9.95
N TYR A 32 14.36 4.58 -9.09
CA TYR A 32 14.96 3.24 -9.25
C TYR A 32 14.35 2.52 -10.44
N VAL A 33 15.23 2.02 -11.32
CA VAL A 33 14.82 1.33 -12.55
C VAL A 33 14.60 -0.14 -12.26
N LEU A 34 13.39 -0.62 -12.55
CA LEU A 34 12.98 -2.02 -12.42
C LEU A 34 12.34 -2.49 -13.73
N THR A 35 12.22 -3.81 -13.92
CA THR A 35 11.76 -4.41 -15.18
C THR A 35 10.37 -3.98 -15.61
N CYS A 36 9.43 -3.87 -14.67
CA CYS A 36 8.04 -3.52 -14.96
C CYS A 36 7.82 -2.02 -14.73
N PRO A 37 7.22 -1.28 -15.68
CA PRO A 37 6.92 0.15 -15.51
C PRO A 37 6.12 0.47 -14.23
N SER A 38 5.23 -0.42 -13.78
CA SER A 38 4.46 -0.24 -12.53
C SER A 38 5.33 -0.19 -11.27
N ASN A 39 6.59 -0.61 -11.35
CA ASN A 39 7.53 -0.65 -10.25
C ASN A 39 8.57 0.48 -10.29
N LEU A 40 8.48 1.43 -11.21
CA LEU A 40 9.40 2.57 -11.23
C LEU A 40 9.23 3.48 -10.01
N GLY A 41 10.17 4.41 -9.83
CA GLY A 41 10.21 5.38 -8.74
C GLY A 41 10.83 4.78 -7.49
N THR A 42 10.00 4.63 -6.47
CA THR A 42 10.38 3.99 -5.21
C THR A 42 10.42 2.46 -5.33
N GLY A 43 9.68 1.88 -6.29
CA GLY A 43 9.39 0.45 -6.33
C GLY A 43 8.69 -0.09 -5.07
N LEU A 44 8.23 0.79 -4.17
CA LEU A 44 7.75 0.40 -2.86
C LEU A 44 6.32 -0.13 -2.91
N ARG A 45 6.10 -1.22 -2.18
CA ARG A 45 4.78 -1.76 -1.89
C ARG A 45 4.64 -1.98 -0.39
N GLY A 46 4.14 -0.96 0.30
CA GLY A 46 3.76 -1.02 1.71
C GLY A 46 2.33 -1.51 1.82
N GLY A 47 2.07 -2.52 2.65
CA GLY A 47 0.74 -3.06 2.79
C GLY A 47 0.52 -3.84 4.08
N VAL A 48 -0.71 -4.30 4.24
CA VAL A 48 -1.17 -5.08 5.40
C VAL A 48 -2.03 -6.24 4.94
N HIS A 49 -2.05 -7.30 5.72
CA HIS A 49 -3.15 -8.25 5.70
C HIS A 49 -4.20 -7.75 6.71
N VAL A 50 -5.37 -7.36 6.21
CA VAL A 50 -6.45 -6.81 7.02
C VAL A 50 -7.74 -7.58 6.79
N LYS A 51 -8.43 -7.92 7.88
CA LYS A 51 -9.73 -8.59 7.82
C LYS A 51 -10.82 -7.53 7.71
N LEU A 52 -11.59 -7.58 6.62
CA LEU A 52 -12.65 -6.63 6.29
C LEU A 52 -13.93 -7.39 5.93
N ALA A 53 -14.56 -8.04 6.91
CA ALA A 53 -15.67 -8.97 6.68
C ALA A 53 -16.95 -8.27 6.23
N HIS A 54 -17.15 -7.02 6.67
CA HIS A 54 -18.30 -6.20 6.34
C HIS A 54 -17.99 -5.21 5.21
N LEU A 55 -16.88 -4.47 5.33
CA LEU A 55 -16.50 -3.44 4.36
C LEU A 55 -16.27 -4.03 2.96
N SER A 56 -15.71 -5.24 2.86
CA SER A 56 -15.49 -5.86 1.55
C SER A 56 -16.76 -6.23 0.78
N LYS A 57 -17.89 -6.35 1.49
CA LYS A 57 -19.21 -6.62 0.90
C LYS A 57 -20.00 -5.32 0.66
N HIS A 58 -19.47 -4.19 1.13
CA HIS A 58 -20.14 -2.91 0.99
C HIS A 58 -20.09 -2.45 -0.48
N PRO A 59 -21.19 -1.94 -1.07
CA PRO A 59 -21.23 -1.54 -2.48
C PRO A 59 -20.17 -0.49 -2.87
N LYS A 60 -19.71 0.32 -1.92
CA LYS A 60 -18.70 1.37 -2.12
C LYS A 60 -17.26 0.91 -1.88
N PHE A 61 -16.98 -0.38 -1.68
CA PHE A 61 -15.64 -0.85 -1.31
C PHE A 61 -14.56 -0.49 -2.34
N GLU A 62 -14.82 -0.74 -3.62
CA GLU A 62 -13.88 -0.43 -4.71
C GLU A 62 -13.67 1.08 -4.88
N GLU A 63 -14.73 1.87 -4.69
CA GLU A 63 -14.65 3.34 -4.71
C GLU A 63 -13.78 3.85 -3.57
N ILE A 64 -13.96 3.33 -2.35
CA ILE A 64 -13.16 3.71 -1.18
C ILE A 64 -11.68 3.40 -1.41
N LEU A 65 -11.35 2.21 -1.94
CA LEU A 65 -9.98 1.85 -2.31
C LEU A 65 -9.39 2.82 -3.33
N THR A 66 -10.15 3.13 -4.39
CA THR A 66 -9.75 4.06 -5.45
C THR A 66 -9.47 5.46 -4.90
N ARG A 67 -10.36 6.00 -4.07
CA ARG A 67 -10.19 7.33 -3.47
C ARG A 67 -9.00 7.41 -2.52
N LEU A 68 -8.71 6.31 -1.84
CA LEU A 68 -7.54 6.20 -0.96
C LEU A 68 -6.25 5.88 -1.71
N ARG A 69 -6.31 5.64 -3.04
CA ARG A 69 -5.19 5.18 -3.88
C ARG A 69 -4.55 3.89 -3.35
N LEU A 70 -5.41 3.01 -2.85
CA LEU A 70 -5.07 1.69 -2.37
C LEU A 70 -5.52 0.64 -3.38
N GLN A 71 -4.78 -0.46 -3.46
CA GLN A 71 -5.17 -1.64 -4.22
C GLN A 71 -5.38 -2.82 -3.28
N LYS A 72 -6.30 -3.72 -3.63
CA LYS A 72 -6.48 -4.99 -2.94
C LYS A 72 -5.97 -6.16 -3.77
N ARG A 73 -5.44 -7.17 -3.09
CA ARG A 73 -5.13 -8.50 -3.62
C ARG A 73 -5.69 -9.56 -2.68
N GLY A 74 -5.80 -10.81 -3.15
CA GLY A 74 -6.16 -11.92 -2.27
C GLY A 74 -5.08 -12.25 -1.26
N THR A 75 -5.40 -13.14 -0.34
CA THR A 75 -4.56 -13.41 0.85
C THR A 75 -3.20 -14.02 0.49
N GLY A 76 -3.10 -14.73 -0.64
CA GLY A 76 -1.86 -15.30 -1.16
C GLY A 76 -1.17 -14.45 -2.23
N GLY A 77 -1.62 -13.21 -2.47
CA GLY A 77 -1.04 -12.31 -3.46
C GLY A 77 -1.95 -12.06 -4.68
N VAL A 78 -1.34 -11.55 -5.76
CA VAL A 78 -2.02 -10.91 -6.90
C VAL A 78 -3.02 -11.79 -7.63
N ASP A 79 -2.76 -13.09 -7.71
CA ASP A 79 -3.59 -14.05 -8.44
C ASP A 79 -4.42 -14.94 -7.51
N THR A 80 -4.61 -14.55 -6.26
CA THR A 80 -5.35 -15.36 -5.28
C THR A 80 -6.66 -14.70 -4.85
N ALA A 81 -7.60 -15.50 -4.37
CA ALA A 81 -8.81 -15.01 -3.72
C ALA A 81 -8.53 -14.59 -2.27
N ALA A 82 -9.37 -13.72 -1.72
CA ALA A 82 -9.36 -13.45 -0.28
C ALA A 82 -9.93 -14.66 0.48
N VAL A 83 -9.16 -15.19 1.43
CA VAL A 83 -9.58 -16.26 2.34
C VAL A 83 -10.02 -15.64 3.65
N GLY A 84 -11.22 -15.99 4.13
CA GLY A 84 -11.73 -15.51 5.42
C GLY A 84 -11.93 -13.99 5.50
N SER A 85 -12.18 -13.33 4.36
CA SER A 85 -12.26 -11.86 4.23
C SER A 85 -10.97 -11.13 4.64
N VAL A 86 -9.81 -11.79 4.52
CA VAL A 86 -8.50 -11.19 4.72
C VAL A 86 -7.94 -10.73 3.38
N PHE A 87 -7.70 -9.43 3.25
CA PHE A 87 -7.20 -8.80 2.02
C PHE A 87 -5.77 -8.31 2.23
N ASP A 88 -4.95 -8.45 1.18
CA ASP A 88 -3.69 -7.72 1.06
C ASP A 88 -4.00 -6.33 0.50
N VAL A 89 -3.90 -5.30 1.35
CA VAL A 89 -4.17 -3.90 0.99
C VAL A 89 -2.86 -3.13 0.99
N SER A 90 -2.52 -2.49 -0.12
CA SER A 90 -1.26 -1.74 -0.29
C SER A 90 -1.44 -0.45 -1.08
N ASN A 91 -0.45 0.44 -1.08
CA ASN A 91 -0.39 1.56 -2.03
C ASN A 91 -0.43 1.02 -3.47
N ALA A 92 -1.14 1.74 -4.35
CA ALA A 92 -1.18 1.45 -5.78
C ALA A 92 0.01 2.10 -6.51
N ASP A 93 0.32 3.35 -6.15
CA ASP A 93 1.31 4.17 -6.85
C ASP A 93 2.72 4.02 -6.27
N ARG A 94 3.72 4.16 -7.16
CA ARG A 94 5.14 3.99 -6.81
C ARG A 94 6.08 5.07 -7.35
N LEU A 95 5.63 5.84 -8.33
CA LEU A 95 6.37 6.92 -8.98
C LEU A 95 5.63 8.25 -8.75
N GLY A 96 6.38 9.34 -8.58
CA GLY A 96 5.83 10.68 -8.34
C GLY A 96 5.52 11.00 -6.88
N SER A 97 5.88 10.12 -5.95
CA SER A 97 5.82 10.32 -4.50
C SER A 97 6.96 9.56 -3.83
N SER A 98 7.37 10.02 -2.65
CA SER A 98 8.40 9.38 -1.82
C SER A 98 7.88 8.16 -1.07
N GLU A 99 8.80 7.32 -0.59
CA GLU A 99 8.51 6.15 0.24
C GLU A 99 7.71 6.52 1.50
N VAL A 100 8.02 7.67 2.10
CA VAL A 100 7.35 8.16 3.30
C VAL A 100 5.91 8.52 3.00
N GLU A 101 5.67 9.27 1.92
CA GLU A 101 4.31 9.65 1.49
C GLU A 101 3.46 8.44 1.16
N GLN A 102 4.03 7.44 0.47
CA GLN A 102 3.33 6.20 0.12
C GLN A 102 2.98 5.38 1.36
N VAL A 103 3.90 5.25 2.32
CA VAL A 103 3.62 4.54 3.57
C VAL A 103 2.61 5.30 4.43
N GLN A 104 2.68 6.63 4.46
CA GLN A 104 1.70 7.45 5.16
C GLN A 104 0.29 7.28 4.57
N LEU A 105 0.19 7.25 3.23
CA LEU A 105 -1.06 6.99 2.52
C LEU A 105 -1.67 5.63 2.92
N VAL A 106 -0.84 4.59 3.04
CA VAL A 106 -1.27 3.26 3.51
C VAL A 106 -1.73 3.30 4.95
N VAL A 107 -0.96 3.92 5.84
CA VAL A 107 -1.32 4.04 7.27
C VAL A 107 -2.67 4.72 7.43
N ASP A 108 -2.88 5.86 6.78
CA ASP A 108 -4.11 6.63 6.91
C ASP A 108 -5.31 5.90 6.28
N GLY A 109 -5.14 5.36 5.08
CA GLY A 109 -6.21 4.64 4.40
C GLY A 109 -6.63 3.37 5.15
N VAL A 110 -5.67 2.58 5.64
CA VAL A 110 -5.97 1.37 6.43
C VAL A 110 -6.66 1.73 7.75
N LYS A 111 -6.22 2.79 8.45
CA LYS A 111 -6.90 3.24 9.67
C LYS A 111 -8.36 3.58 9.40
N LEU A 112 -8.64 4.35 8.36
CA LEU A 112 -10.02 4.70 7.98
C LEU A 112 -10.85 3.45 7.65
N MET A 113 -10.30 2.52 6.87
CA MET A 113 -10.99 1.27 6.53
C MET A 113 -11.30 0.41 7.77
N VAL A 114 -10.40 0.38 8.75
CA VAL A 114 -10.64 -0.31 10.04
C VAL A 114 -11.75 0.38 10.85
N GLU A 115 -11.83 1.70 10.81
CA GLU A 115 -12.93 2.44 11.47
C GLU A 115 -14.28 2.19 10.77
N MET A 116 -14.30 2.17 9.45
CA MET A 116 -15.47 1.81 8.65
C MET A 116 -15.94 0.39 8.97
N GLU A 117 -15.03 -0.58 9.00
CA GLU A 117 -15.33 -1.97 9.37
C GLU A 117 -16.01 -2.03 10.75
N LYS A 118 -15.44 -1.35 11.75
CA LYS A 118 -15.99 -1.30 13.12
C LYS A 118 -17.39 -0.65 13.20
N LYS A 119 -17.70 0.34 12.35
CA LYS A 119 -19.07 0.91 12.27
C LYS A 119 -20.03 -0.10 11.65
N LEU A 120 -19.64 -0.76 10.56
CA LEU A 120 -20.46 -1.76 9.90
C LEU A 120 -20.71 -3.00 10.78
N GLU A 121 -19.73 -3.43 11.58
CA GLU A 121 -19.88 -4.49 12.60
C GLU A 121 -20.99 -4.16 13.62
N LYS A 122 -21.21 -2.86 13.90
CA LYS A 122 -22.26 -2.36 14.80
C LYS A 122 -23.57 -2.04 14.07
N GLY A 123 -23.68 -2.35 12.78
CA GLY A 123 -24.85 -2.03 11.95
C GLY A 123 -25.01 -0.53 11.65
N GLN A 124 -23.95 0.28 11.79
CA GLN A 124 -23.98 1.71 11.50
C GLN A 124 -23.58 2.00 10.05
N SER A 125 -24.13 3.07 9.46
CA SER A 125 -23.72 3.53 8.12
C SER A 125 -22.31 4.17 8.14
N ILE A 126 -21.65 4.10 6.98
CA ILE A 126 -20.35 4.72 6.68
C ILE A 126 -20.46 5.79 5.59
N ASP A 127 -21.67 6.20 5.19
CA ASP A 127 -21.87 7.18 4.12
C ASP A 127 -21.24 8.54 4.42
N ASP A 128 -21.12 8.89 5.71
CA ASP A 128 -20.45 10.08 6.23
C ASP A 128 -18.92 9.98 6.23
N MET A 129 -18.37 8.80 5.96
CA MET A 129 -16.94 8.52 6.04
C MET A 129 -16.27 8.30 4.68
N ILE A 130 -17.02 8.40 3.58
CA ILE A 130 -16.45 8.22 2.24
C ILE A 130 -15.39 9.31 2.00
N PRO A 131 -14.11 8.93 1.79
CA PRO A 131 -13.03 9.90 1.74
C PRO A 131 -13.11 10.78 0.48
N ALA A 132 -12.47 11.94 0.52
CA ALA A 132 -12.16 12.69 -0.69
C ALA A 132 -11.19 11.89 -1.58
N GLN A 133 -11.18 12.18 -2.89
CA GLN A 133 -10.20 11.61 -3.80
C GLN A 133 -8.81 12.18 -3.46
N LYS A 134 -7.86 11.29 -3.16
CA LYS A 134 -6.43 11.62 -3.05
C LYS A 134 -5.73 11.65 -4.41
#